data_AF-A0A939A6J0-F1
#
_entry.id   AF-A0A939A6J0-F1
#
_cell.length_a   1.000
_cell.length_b   1.000
_cell.length_c   1.000
_cell.angle_alpha   90.00
_cell.angle_beta   90.00
_cell.angle_gamma   90.00
#
_symmetry.space_group_name_H-M   'P 1'
#
loop_
_entity.id
_entity.type
_entity.pdbx_description
1 polymer ?
#
loop_
_entity_poly.entity_id
_entity_poly.type
_entity_poly.pdbx_seq_one_letter_code
_entity_poly.pdbx_strand_id
1 'polypeptide(L)'
;MPDLPAGAWLIVVEVDWHGRPQRAVVPVVVARSTAEVAAIQPDDRLLHLVAKASGGTLWQGQPPASGVPVAAAAQGDPLARADLVHTELWSRPEVLLALIALLSVEWALRRRWGLA
;
A
#
# COMPACT_ATOMS: atom_id res chain seq x y z
N MET A 1 -7.23 -3.57 26.66
CA MET A 1 -7.51 -3.08 25.29
C MET A 1 -8.67 -3.90 24.75
N PRO A 2 -9.68 -3.32 24.07
CA PRO A 2 -10.78 -4.10 23.51
C PRO A 2 -10.24 -5.11 22.48
N ASP A 3 -10.89 -6.28 22.39
CA ASP A 3 -10.43 -7.42 21.59
C ASP A 3 -10.76 -7.21 20.10
N LEU A 4 -9.88 -6.46 19.42
CA LEU A 4 -10.04 -6.09 18.02
C LEU A 4 -9.73 -7.30 17.11
N PRO A 5 -10.57 -7.60 16.10
CA PRO A 5 -10.26 -8.62 15.10
C PRO A 5 -8.95 -8.32 14.36
N ALA A 6 -8.32 -9.36 13.81
CA ALA A 6 -7.13 -9.19 12.98
C ALA A 6 -7.45 -8.35 11.74
N GLY A 7 -6.61 -7.36 11.46
CA GLY A 7 -6.82 -6.41 10.37
C GLY A 7 -6.03 -5.12 10.54
N ALA A 8 -6.14 -4.24 9.54
CA ALA A 8 -5.64 -2.88 9.61
C ALA A 8 -6.74 -1.96 10.13
N TRP A 9 -6.45 -1.23 11.20
CA TRP A 9 -7.37 -0.31 11.86
C TRP A 9 -6.83 1.12 11.82
N LEU A 10 -7.72 2.10 11.67
CA LEU A 10 -7.41 3.51 11.86
C LEU A 10 -8.03 3.95 13.19
N ILE A 11 -7.18 4.19 14.18
CA ILE A 11 -7.63 4.80 15.44
C ILE A 11 -7.66 6.31 15.20
N VAL A 12 -8.85 6.89 15.23
CA VAL A 12 -9.07 8.33 15.16
C VAL A 12 -9.34 8.83 16.57
N VAL A 13 -8.51 9.75 17.05
CA VAL A 13 -8.69 10.43 18.33
C VAL A 13 -8.98 11.89 18.04
N GLU A 14 -10.15 12.36 18.46
CA GLU A 14 -10.58 13.75 18.35
C GLU A 14 -10.71 14.33 19.77
N VAL A 15 -10.04 15.46 19.99
CA VAL A 15 -10.02 16.18 21.28
C VAL A 15 -10.21 17.65 20.99
N ASP A 16 -11.22 18.29 21.59
CA ASP A 16 -11.28 19.75 21.60
C ASP A 16 -10.36 20.29 22.70
N TRP A 17 -9.32 21.03 22.30
CA TRP A 17 -8.40 21.70 23.22
C TRP A 17 -8.53 23.22 23.07
N HIS A 18 -9.23 23.84 24.03
CA HIS A 18 -9.54 25.29 24.06
C HIS A 18 -10.26 25.82 22.80
N GLY A 19 -11.32 25.12 22.35
CA GLY A 19 -12.09 25.51 21.17
C GLY A 19 -11.35 25.27 19.85
N ARG A 20 -10.37 24.36 19.87
CA ARG A 20 -9.60 23.93 18.69
C ARG A 20 -9.65 22.40 18.63
N PRO A 21 -10.41 21.81 17.69
CA PRO A 21 -10.40 20.37 17.50
C PRO A 21 -9.03 19.91 17.02
N GLN A 22 -8.36 19.09 17.82
CA GLN A 22 -7.18 18.34 17.44
C GLN A 22 -7.59 16.93 17.05
N ARG A 23 -7.14 16.49 15.88
CA ARG A 23 -7.40 15.15 15.35
C ARG A 23 -6.08 14.42 15.13
N ALA A 24 -5.89 13.32 15.84
CA ALA A 24 -4.79 12.40 15.64
C ALA A 24 -5.31 11.12 14.97
N VAL A 25 -4.60 10.64 13.94
CA VAL A 25 -4.90 9.38 13.26
C VAL A 25 -3.70 8.46 13.44
N VAL A 26 -3.92 7.31 14.08
CA VAL A 26 -2.89 6.30 14.33
C VAL A 26 -3.27 5.01 13.60
N PRO A 27 -2.53 4.62 12.55
CA PRO A 27 -2.72 3.31 11.92
C PRO A 27 -2.18 2.22 12.84
N VAL A 28 -3.00 1.20 13.10
CA VAL A 28 -2.63 0.03 13.91
C VAL A 28 -2.92 -1.24 13.13
N VAL A 29 -1.91 -2.08 12.96
CA VAL A 29 -2.07 -3.42 12.40
C VAL A 29 -2.20 -4.40 13.54
N VAL A 30 -3.40 -4.98 13.70
CA VAL A 30 -3.64 -6.07 14.65
C VAL A 30 -3.40 -7.37 13.89
N ALA A 31 -2.22 -7.96 14.06
CA ALA A 31 -1.94 -9.29 13.55
C ALA A 31 -2.44 -10.35 14.56
N ARG A 32 -3.28 -11.29 14.12
CA ARG A 32 -3.43 -12.55 14.84
C ARG A 32 -2.12 -13.32 14.65
N SER A 33 -1.36 -13.47 15.73
CA SER A 33 -0.19 -14.36 15.74
C SER A 33 -0.67 -15.79 15.56
N THR A 34 -0.58 -16.31 14.34
CA THR A 34 -0.66 -17.74 14.06
C THR A 34 0.76 -18.32 14.11
N ALA A 35 0.87 -19.63 14.38
CA ALA A 35 2.16 -20.31 14.42
C ALA A 35 2.94 -20.19 13.08
N GLU A 36 2.23 -20.08 11.96
CA GLU A 36 2.82 -19.83 10.63
C GLU A 36 3.44 -18.43 10.52
N VAL A 37 2.78 -17.38 11.03
CA VAL A 37 3.33 -16.01 11.01
C VAL A 37 4.52 -15.88 11.96
N ALA A 38 4.51 -16.59 13.10
CA ALA A 38 5.65 -16.67 14.00
C ALA A 38 6.87 -17.41 13.41
N ALA A 39 6.68 -18.22 12.37
CA ALA A 39 7.75 -18.91 11.65
C ALA A 39 8.37 -18.07 10.50
N ILE A 40 7.81 -16.90 10.19
CA ILE A 40 8.37 -15.97 9.19
C ILE A 40 9.60 -15.29 9.80
N GLN A 41 10.77 -15.90 9.64
CA GLN A 41 12.03 -15.21 9.87
C GLN A 41 12.24 -14.15 8.78
N PRO A 42 12.64 -12.92 9.14
CA PRO A 42 12.97 -11.90 8.15
C PRO A 42 14.19 -12.35 7.32
N ASP A 43 14.05 -12.31 5.98
CA ASP A 43 15.19 -12.48 5.08
C ASP A 43 15.96 -11.15 5.00
N ASP A 44 16.97 -10.99 5.85
CA ASP A 44 17.84 -9.82 5.90
C ASP A 44 18.49 -9.50 4.54
N ARG A 45 18.73 -10.51 3.70
CA ARG A 45 19.30 -10.30 2.36
C ARG A 45 18.28 -9.67 1.42
N LEU A 46 17.02 -10.12 1.48
CA LEU A 46 15.92 -9.52 0.73
C LEU A 46 15.64 -8.09 1.23
N LEU A 47 15.63 -7.87 2.55
CA LEU A 47 15.47 -6.54 3.14
C LEU A 47 16.60 -5.58 2.75
N HIS A 48 17.86 -6.04 2.73
CA HIS A 48 18.99 -5.26 2.20
C HIS A 48 18.86 -4.92 0.71
N LEU A 49 18.36 -5.86 -0.11
CA LEU A 49 18.13 -5.62 -1.54
C LEU A 49 17.04 -4.57 -1.76
N VAL A 50 15.93 -4.66 -1.03
CA VAL A 50 14.83 -3.68 -1.09
C VAL A 50 15.31 -2.31 -0.64
N ALA A 51 15.98 -2.21 0.51
CA ALA A 51 16.53 -0.95 1.01
C ALA A 51 17.49 -0.30 0.00
N LYS A 52 18.40 -1.10 -0.59
CA LYS A 52 19.33 -0.60 -1.62
C LYS A 52 18.61 -0.14 -2.88
N ALA A 53 17.57 -0.83 -3.32
CA ALA A 53 16.80 -0.47 -4.52
C ALA A 53 15.93 0.77 -4.31
N SER A 54 15.41 1.00 -3.10
CA SER A 54 14.57 2.15 -2.76
C SER A 54 15.35 3.38 -2.25
N GLY A 55 16.69 3.30 -2.16
CA GLY A 55 17.51 4.32 -1.50
C GLY A 55 17.30 4.42 0.03
N GLY A 56 16.67 3.41 0.64
CA GLY A 56 16.44 3.33 2.07
C GLY A 56 17.65 2.83 2.86
N THR A 57 17.58 2.93 4.19
CA THR A 57 18.56 2.35 5.11
C THR A 57 17.92 1.22 5.90
N LEU A 58 18.65 0.11 6.08
CA LEU A 58 18.21 -0.99 6.95
C LEU A 58 18.69 -0.71 8.38
N TRP A 59 17.78 -0.77 9.35
CA TRP A 59 18.13 -0.67 10.77
C TRP A 59 18.12 -2.06 11.40
N GLN A 60 19.26 -2.45 11.95
CA GLN A 60 19.40 -3.69 12.69
C GLN A 60 19.15 -3.39 14.18
N GLY A 61 17.97 -3.75 14.67
CA GLY A 61 17.55 -3.53 16.06
C GLY A 61 16.51 -2.41 16.22
N GLN A 62 16.63 -1.66 17.31
CA GLN A 62 15.60 -0.69 17.74
C GLN A 62 15.79 0.65 17.02
N PRO A 63 14.74 1.25 16.42
CA PRO A 63 14.86 2.54 15.73
C PRO A 63 15.30 3.64 16.72
N PRO A 64 16.10 4.63 16.26
CA PRO A 64 16.58 5.69 17.13
C PRO A 64 15.41 6.49 17.72
N ALA A 65 15.37 6.62 19.05
CA ALA A 65 14.31 7.33 19.77
C ALA A 65 14.18 8.81 19.35
N SER A 66 15.28 9.41 18.87
CA SER A 66 15.30 10.72 18.24
C SER A 66 14.95 10.63 16.74
N GLY A 67 13.65 10.50 16.46
CA GLY A 67 13.03 11.06 15.26
C GLY A 67 13.69 10.78 13.91
N VAL A 68 13.65 9.52 13.44
CA VAL A 68 13.46 9.31 12.00
C VAL A 68 11.98 9.11 11.75
N PRO A 69 11.36 9.85 10.80
CA PRO A 69 9.97 9.64 10.48
C PRO A 69 9.81 8.30 9.74
N VAL A 70 9.53 7.21 10.47
CA VAL A 70 8.73 6.09 9.94
C VAL A 70 7.39 6.62 9.44
N ALA A 71 6.94 7.69 10.10
CA ALA A 71 5.98 8.63 9.56
C ALA A 71 6.24 8.95 8.08
N ALA A 72 7.44 9.22 7.57
CA ALA A 72 7.66 9.60 6.16
C ALA A 72 7.25 8.52 5.16
N ALA A 73 7.59 7.25 5.44
CA ALA A 73 7.14 6.13 4.61
C ALA A 73 5.64 5.83 4.77
N ALA A 74 5.03 6.24 5.90
CA ALA A 74 3.58 6.22 6.16
C ALA A 74 2.86 7.57 5.87
N GLN A 75 3.62 8.56 5.38
CA GLN A 75 3.28 9.91 4.91
C GLN A 75 3.66 10.03 3.42
N GLY A 76 3.83 8.88 2.73
CA GLY A 76 2.99 8.66 1.58
C GLY A 76 1.56 8.92 2.06
N ASP A 77 1.13 10.17 1.87
CA ASP A 77 -0.03 10.79 2.50
C ASP A 77 -1.23 9.82 2.47
N PRO A 78 -2.00 9.64 3.57
CA PRO A 78 -3.19 8.80 3.52
C PRO A 78 -4.23 9.24 2.45
N LEU A 79 -4.11 10.46 1.91
CA LEU A 79 -4.81 10.97 0.71
C LEU A 79 -4.02 10.76 -0.61
N ALA A 80 -2.73 10.42 -0.54
CA ALA A 80 -1.88 10.00 -1.66
C ALA A 80 -1.62 8.47 -1.72
N ARG A 81 -2.30 7.67 -0.87
CA ARG A 81 -3.01 6.53 -1.45
C ARG A 81 -3.93 7.15 -2.49
N ALA A 82 -3.48 7.08 -3.75
CA ALA A 82 -4.19 7.65 -4.88
C ALA A 82 -5.68 7.35 -4.70
N ASP A 83 -6.50 8.37 -4.94
CA ASP A 83 -7.93 8.23 -5.16
C ASP A 83 -8.11 7.25 -6.32
N LEU A 84 -8.08 5.95 -6.00
CA LEU A 84 -8.54 4.84 -6.81
C LEU A 84 -10.06 4.94 -6.79
N VAL A 85 -10.53 6.04 -7.38
CA VAL A 85 -11.89 6.21 -7.85
C VAL A 85 -12.18 4.92 -8.60
N HIS A 86 -12.98 4.07 -7.97
CA HIS A 86 -13.48 2.85 -8.57
C HIS A 86 -14.55 3.24 -9.60
N THR A 87 -14.11 3.95 -10.66
CA THR A 87 -14.86 4.08 -11.90
C THR A 87 -14.93 2.69 -12.50
N GLU A 88 -16.10 2.09 -12.40
CA GLU A 88 -16.42 0.84 -13.08
C GLU A 88 -16.12 1.00 -14.57
N LEU A 89 -15.43 0.03 -15.20
CA LEU A 89 -15.05 0.13 -16.62
C LEU A 89 -16.25 0.35 -17.54
N TRP A 90 -17.44 -0.12 -17.14
CA TRP A 90 -18.71 0.07 -17.83
C TRP A 90 -19.15 1.53 -17.94
N SER A 91 -18.68 2.42 -17.05
CA SER A 91 -18.99 3.85 -17.11
C SER A 91 -18.11 4.63 -18.10
N ARG A 92 -17.20 3.96 -18.81
CA ARG A 92 -16.23 4.55 -19.75
C ARG A 92 -16.17 3.78 -21.07
N PRO A 93 -17.14 3.97 -21.99
CA PRO A 93 -17.18 3.26 -23.28
C PRO A 93 -15.93 3.48 -24.14
N GLU A 94 -15.24 4.61 -23.98
CA GLU A 94 -13.96 4.90 -24.63
C GLU A 94 -12.85 3.91 -24.25
N VAL A 95 -12.83 3.41 -23.01
CA VAL A 95 -11.86 2.39 -22.56
C VAL A 95 -12.16 1.04 -23.21
N LEU A 96 -13.45 0.68 -23.33
CA LEU A 96 -13.88 -0.53 -24.03
C LEU A 96 -13.47 -0.48 -25.52
N LEU A 97 -13.71 0.64 -26.20
CA LEU A 97 -13.31 0.84 -27.59
C LEU A 97 -11.78 0.78 -27.77
N ALA A 98 -11.02 1.38 -26.85
CA ALA A 98 -9.56 1.31 -26.86
C ALA A 98 -9.06 -0.14 -26.71
N LEU A 99 -9.64 -0.93 -25.80
CA LEU A 99 -9.31 -2.34 -25.62
C LEU A 99 -9.65 -3.19 -26.86
N ILE A 100 -10.81 -2.98 -27.48
CA ILE A 100 -11.20 -3.68 -28.72
C ILE A 100 -10.25 -3.33 -29.87
N ALA A 101 -9.85 -2.06 -30.00
CA ALA A 101 -8.88 -1.62 -31.01
C ALA A 101 -7.52 -2.26 -30.77
N LEU A 102 -7.02 -2.27 -29.53
CA LEU A 102 -5.74 -2.90 -29.16
C LEU A 102 -5.74 -4.40 -29.48
N LEU A 103 -6.81 -5.11 -29.08
CA LEU A 103 -6.99 -6.54 -29.35
C LEU A 103 -7.07 -6.84 -30.85
N SER A 104 -7.74 -6.00 -31.63
CA SER A 104 -7.82 -6.14 -33.10
C SER A 104 -6.45 -5.93 -33.75
N VAL A 105 -5.67 -4.96 -33.27
CA VAL A 105 -4.30 -4.72 -33.73
C VAL A 105 -3.38 -5.88 -33.35
N GLU A 106 -3.45 -6.37 -32.11
CA GLU A 106 -2.71 -7.54 -31.66
C GLU A 106 -3.03 -8.78 -32.51
N TRP A 107 -4.31 -9.05 -32.77
CA TRP A 107 -4.73 -10.16 -33.61
C TRP A 107 -4.25 -10.02 -35.06
N ALA A 108 -4.32 -8.82 -35.64
CA ALA A 108 -3.77 -8.55 -36.97
C ALA A 108 -2.25 -8.74 -37.01
N LEU A 109 -1.51 -8.35 -35.97
CA LEU A 109 -0.06 -8.57 -35.83
C LEU A 109 0.27 -10.06 -35.71
N ARG A 110 -0.43 -10.79 -34.84
CA ARG A 110 -0.29 -12.25 -34.69
C ARG A 110 -0.55 -12.98 -36.00
N ARG A 111 -1.62 -12.61 -36.72
CA ARG A 111 -1.98 -13.17 -38.02
C ARG A 111 -0.95 -12.85 -39.12
N ARG A 112 -0.38 -11.64 -39.11
CA ARG A 112 0.69 -11.23 -40.06
C ARG A 112 1.99 -11.99 -39.83
N TRP A 113 2.26 -12.42 -38.60
CA TRP A 113 3.51 -13.11 -38.22
C TRP A 113 3.35 -14.62 -37.96
N GLY A 114 2.18 -15.21 -38.22
CA GLY A 114 1.95 -16.66 -38.07
C GLY A 114 1.99 -17.16 -36.62
N LEU A 115 1.62 -16.31 -35.65
CA LEU A 115 1.58 -16.61 -34.21
C LEU A 115 0.18 -17.03 -33.72
N ALA A 116 -0.72 -17.40 -34.64
CA ALA A 116 -2.12 -17.74 -34.41
C ALA A 116 -2.54 -18.91 -35.31
#